data_AF-A0A564Q7J9-F1
#
_entry.id   AF-A0A564Q7J9-F1
#
_cell.length_a   1.000
_cell.length_b   1.000
_cell.length_c   1.000
_cell.angle_alpha   90.00
_cell.angle_beta   90.00
_cell.angle_gamma   90.00
#
_symmetry.space_group_name_H-M   'P 1'
#
loop_
_entity.id
_entity.type
_entity.pdbx_description
1 polymer ?
#
loop_
_entity_poly.entity_id
_entity_poly.type
_entity_poly.pdbx_seq_one_letter_code
_entity_poly.pdbx_strand_id
1 'polypeptide(L)'
;MFKCDVRDDKVVSCKAIRSAPCGASYFVAEEIVGSFVDEAPRQAALLAQYYPCRAPRGYNYLANEVEGIHVAAEIHKKAMEKAIRWTR
;
A
#
# COMPACT_ATOMS: atom_id res chain seq x y z
N MET A 1 3.10 7.68 -4.83
CA MET A 1 3.87 6.76 -3.97
C MET A 1 4.46 5.67 -4.84
N PHE A 2 3.64 4.91 -5.55
CA PHE A 2 4.10 3.82 -6.41
C PHE A 2 4.16 4.20 -7.90
N LYS A 3 5.00 3.49 -8.64
CA LYS A 3 4.96 3.33 -10.09
C LYS A 3 5.15 1.85 -10.36
N CYS A 4 4.15 1.22 -10.96
CA CYS A 4 4.17 -0.19 -11.27
C CYS A 4 4.02 -0.40 -12.78
N ASP A 5 4.50 -1.53 -13.28
CA ASP A 5 4.25 -2.04 -14.64
C ASP A 5 3.33 -3.26 -14.55
N VAL A 6 2.38 -3.36 -15.48
CA VAL A 6 1.39 -4.43 -15.53
C VAL A 6 1.48 -5.17 -16.86
N ARG A 7 1.39 -6.51 -16.82
CA ARG A 7 1.25 -7.38 -17.99
C ARG A 7 0.31 -8.52 -17.65
N ASP A 8 -0.59 -8.87 -18.57
CA ASP A 8 -1.53 -9.99 -18.42
C ASP A 8 -2.28 -9.99 -17.06
N ASP A 9 -2.79 -8.81 -16.68
CA ASP A 9 -3.48 -8.53 -15.40
C ASP A 9 -2.67 -8.82 -14.13
N LYS A 10 -1.34 -8.88 -14.24
CA LYS A 10 -0.42 -9.01 -13.11
C LYS A 10 0.56 -7.85 -13.02
N VAL A 11 0.90 -7.48 -11.78
CA VAL A 11 1.99 -6.53 -11.51
C VAL A 11 3.32 -7.23 -11.75
N VAL A 12 4.09 -6.79 -12.75
CA VAL A 12 5.40 -7.38 -13.09
C VAL A 12 6.58 -6.60 -12.54
N SER A 13 6.37 -5.33 -12.23
CA SER A 13 7.36 -4.49 -11.56
C SER A 13 6.63 -3.48 -10.69
N CYS A 14 7.19 -3.12 -9.54
CA CYS A 14 6.74 -1.93 -8.84
C CYS A 14 7.88 -1.28 -8.05
N LYS A 15 7.86 0.06 -7.99
CA LYS A 15 8.81 0.84 -7.19
C LYS A 15 8.11 1.96 -6.42
N ALA A 16 8.59 2.24 -5.22
CA ALA A 16 8.20 3.43 -4.47
C ALA A 16 9.03 4.64 -4.91
N ILE A 17 8.39 5.62 -5.55
CA ILE A 17 9.02 6.91 -5.92
C ILE A 17 9.17 7.83 -4.70
N ARG A 18 8.24 7.72 -3.75
CA ARG A 18 8.28 8.39 -2.45
C ARG A 18 7.81 7.40 -1.40
N SER A 19 8.45 7.38 -0.24
CA SER A 19 8.17 6.42 0.82
C SER A 19 7.55 7.07 2.05
N ALA A 20 6.73 6.30 2.77
CA ALA A 20 6.35 6.62 4.13
C ALA A 20 7.61 6.65 5.03
N PRO A 21 7.64 7.47 6.09
CA PRO A 21 8.83 7.67 6.92
C PRO A 21 9.31 6.39 7.63
N CYS A 22 8.40 5.43 7.84
CA CYS A 22 8.74 4.12 8.40
C CYS A 22 9.42 3.17 7.39
N GLY A 23 9.41 3.47 6.09
CA GLY A 23 9.92 2.61 5.03
C GLY A 23 8.88 1.63 4.44
N ALA A 24 7.63 1.65 4.90
CA ALA A 24 6.60 0.70 4.48
C ALA A 24 6.31 0.70 2.98
N SER A 25 6.44 1.85 2.32
CA SER A 25 6.20 1.91 0.88
C SER A 25 7.27 1.15 0.08
N TYR A 26 8.50 1.04 0.59
CA TYR A 26 9.53 0.23 -0.07
C TYR A 26 9.18 -1.25 0.03
N PHE A 27 8.84 -1.72 1.24
CA PHE A 27 8.41 -3.09 1.48
C PHE A 27 7.19 -3.46 0.62
N VAL A 28 6.16 -2.61 0.60
CA VAL A 28 4.95 -2.84 -0.21
C VAL A 28 5.29 -2.92 -1.70
N ALA A 29 6.19 -2.09 -2.21
CA ALA A 29 6.54 -2.09 -3.63
C ALA A 29 7.28 -3.37 -4.06
N GLU A 30 8.06 -3.97 -3.16
CA GLU A 30 8.77 -5.24 -3.40
C GLU A 30 7.78 -6.41 -3.37
N GLU A 31 6.98 -6.51 -2.32
CA GLU A 31 6.09 -7.65 -2.07
C GLU A 31 4.85 -7.70 -2.99
N ILE A 32 4.51 -6.59 -3.65
CA ILE A 32 3.32 -6.57 -4.52
C ILE A 32 3.56 -7.24 -5.88
N VAL A 33 4.82 -7.48 -6.27
CA VAL A 33 5.14 -8.08 -7.58
C VAL A 33 4.56 -9.49 -7.65
N GLY A 34 3.86 -9.79 -8.75
CA GLY A 34 3.15 -11.05 -8.98
C GLY A 34 1.65 -11.02 -8.59
N SER A 35 1.21 -9.99 -7.87
CA SER A 35 -0.20 -9.78 -7.50
C SER A 35 -1.06 -9.51 -8.73
N PHE A 36 -2.30 -9.99 -8.71
CA PHE A 36 -3.29 -9.60 -9.71
C PHE A 36 -3.70 -8.13 -9.52
N VAL A 37 -4.03 -7.46 -10.63
CA VAL A 37 -4.35 -6.03 -10.68
C VAL A 37 -5.53 -5.65 -9.77
N ASP A 38 -6.54 -6.50 -9.68
CA ASP A 38 -7.73 -6.32 -8.85
C ASP A 38 -7.46 -6.51 -7.35
N GLU A 39 -6.54 -7.42 -7.00
CA GLU A 39 -6.14 -7.70 -5.62
C GLU A 39 -5.06 -6.75 -5.09
N ALA A 40 -4.21 -6.23 -5.97
CA ALA A 40 -3.03 -5.45 -5.61
C ALA A 40 -3.34 -4.25 -4.69
N PRO A 41 -4.42 -3.45 -4.89
CA PRO A 41 -4.80 -2.41 -3.93
C PRO A 41 -5.03 -2.94 -2.50
N ARG A 42 -5.78 -4.03 -2.37
CA ARG A 42 -6.08 -4.65 -1.07
C ARG A 42 -4.82 -5.22 -0.45
N GLN A 43 -3.97 -5.88 -1.22
CA GLN A 43 -2.70 -6.43 -0.74
C GLN A 43 -1.73 -5.32 -0.31
N ALA A 44 -1.63 -4.22 -1.04
CA ALA A 44 -0.83 -3.06 -0.64
C ALA A 44 -1.27 -2.49 0.71
N ALA A 45 -2.58 -2.41 0.95
CA ALA A 45 -3.16 -1.99 2.22
C ALA A 45 -2.78 -2.94 3.38
N LEU A 46 -2.79 -4.26 3.12
CA LEU A 46 -2.46 -5.28 4.11
C LEU A 46 -0.96 -5.30 4.43
N LEU A 47 -0.11 -5.31 3.40
CA LEU A 47 1.35 -5.30 3.51
C LEU A 47 1.85 -4.08 4.29
N ALA A 48 1.23 -2.91 4.06
CA ALA A 48 1.53 -1.69 4.81
C ALA A 48 1.30 -1.82 6.33
N GLN A 49 0.50 -2.76 6.79
CA GLN A 49 0.18 -2.97 8.21
C GLN A 49 1.10 -4.00 8.89
N TYR A 50 1.69 -4.94 8.15
CA TYR A 50 2.53 -6.00 8.73
C TYR A 50 3.88 -5.49 9.22
N TYR A 51 4.66 -4.85 8.35
CA TYR A 51 6.00 -4.37 8.67
C TYR A 51 6.44 -3.36 7.60
N PRO A 52 7.25 -2.32 7.89
CA PRO A 52 7.78 -1.80 9.16
C PRO A 52 6.91 -0.70 9.79
N CYS A 53 5.60 -0.68 9.52
CA CYS A 53 4.74 0.41 9.98
C CYS A 53 4.70 0.52 11.51
N ARG A 54 4.97 1.74 12.00
CA ARG A 54 4.97 2.10 13.42
C ARG A 54 3.77 2.97 13.80
N ALA A 55 2.76 3.05 12.93
CA ALA A 55 1.57 3.81 13.22
C ALA A 55 0.81 3.18 14.41
N PRO A 56 0.15 4.00 15.24
CA PRO A 56 -0.68 3.50 16.33
C PRO A 56 -1.74 2.52 15.82
N ARG A 57 -2.06 1.50 16.63
CA ARG A 57 -3.00 0.42 16.30
C ARG A 57 -4.16 0.40 17.28
N GLY A 58 -5.37 0.18 16.75
CA GLY A 58 -6.58 0.04 17.54
C GLY A 58 -7.56 1.18 17.29
N TYR A 59 -8.35 1.48 18.31
CA TYR A 59 -9.37 2.52 18.28
C TYR A 59 -9.09 3.54 19.38
N ASN A 60 -9.02 4.81 19.02
CA ASN A 60 -8.92 5.89 19.98
C ASN A 60 -10.31 6.27 20.45
N TYR A 61 -10.70 5.80 21.64
CA TYR A 61 -12.03 6.08 22.22
C TYR A 61 -12.24 7.55 22.61
N LEU A 62 -11.17 8.30 22.90
CA LEU A 62 -11.27 9.73 23.24
C LEU A 62 -11.52 10.58 21.99
N ALA A 63 -10.89 10.23 20.87
CA ALA A 63 -11.11 10.89 19.58
C ALA A 63 -12.31 10.31 18.81
N ASN A 64 -12.81 9.13 19.21
CA ASN A 64 -13.82 8.35 18.49
C ASN A 64 -13.40 8.03 17.03
N GLU A 65 -12.15 7.60 16.85
CA GLU A 65 -11.55 7.33 15.53
C GLU A 65 -10.67 6.09 15.52
N VAL A 66 -10.52 5.48 14.34
CA VAL A 66 -9.54 4.40 14.11
C VAL A 66 -8.13 4.95 14.08
N GLU A 67 -7.18 4.21 14.68
CA GLU A 67 -5.81 4.67 14.80
C GLU A 67 -5.03 4.66 13.47
N GLY A 68 -3.86 5.30 13.48
CA GLY A 68 -3.09 5.65 12.30
C GLY A 68 -2.71 4.48 11.37
N ILE A 69 -2.70 3.23 11.86
CA ILE A 69 -2.42 2.05 11.02
C ILE A 69 -3.47 1.85 9.91
N HIS A 70 -4.74 2.12 10.19
CA HIS A 70 -5.81 1.99 9.20
C HIS A 70 -5.74 3.12 8.17
N VAL A 71 -5.40 4.33 8.62
CA VAL A 71 -5.13 5.47 7.73
C VAL A 71 -3.94 5.18 6.82
N ALA A 72 -2.85 4.61 7.36
CA ALA A 72 -1.68 4.22 6.58
C ALA A 72 -2.05 3.17 5.51
N ALA A 73 -2.85 2.16 5.87
CA ALA A 73 -3.34 1.15 4.94
C ALA A 73 -4.13 1.78 3.78
N GLU A 74 -5.06 2.69 4.08
CA GLU A 74 -5.90 3.36 3.08
C GLU A 74 -5.07 4.25 2.13
N ILE A 75 -4.04 4.93 2.65
CA ILE A 75 -3.11 5.72 1.84
C ILE A 75 -2.37 4.82 0.83
N HIS A 76 -1.87 3.67 1.28
CA HIS A 76 -1.14 2.74 0.41
C HIS A 76 -2.08 2.11 -0.62
N LYS A 77 -3.31 1.75 -0.22
CA LYS A 77 -4.37 1.26 -1.12
C LYS A 77 -4.63 2.23 -2.27
N LYS A 78 -5.03 3.47 -1.95
CA LYS A 78 -5.33 4.50 -2.96
C LYS A 78 -4.15 4.81 -3.86
N ALA A 79 -2.94 4.80 -3.28
CA ALA A 79 -1.74 5.02 -4.07
C ALA A 79 -1.46 3.87 -5.05
N MET A 80 -1.77 2.63 -4.68
CA MET A 80 -1.65 1.46 -5.56
C MET A 80 -2.71 1.47 -6.65
N GLU A 81 -3.97 1.80 -6.32
CA GLU A 81 -5.05 1.99 -7.30
C GLU A 81 -4.65 3.02 -8.37
N LYS A 82 -4.09 4.16 -7.94
CA LYS A 82 -3.63 5.19 -8.86
C LYS A 82 -2.46 4.72 -9.73
N ALA A 83 -1.52 3.97 -9.15
CA ALA A 83 -0.37 3.47 -9.88
C ALA A 83 -0.80 2.51 -10.99
N ILE A 84 -1.69 1.58 -10.68
CA ILE A 84 -2.16 0.58 -11.64
C ILE A 84 -3.06 1.20 -12.72
N ARG A 85 -3.94 2.15 -12.36
CA ARG A 85 -4.84 2.84 -13.31
C ARG A 85 -4.10 3.60 -14.42
N TRP A 86 -2.88 4.07 -14.17
CA TRP A 86 -2.08 4.82 -15.15
C TRP A 86 -1.27 3.93 -16.10
N THR A 87 -1.33 2.61 -15.92
CA THR A 87 -0.60 1.61 -16.71
C THR A 87 -1.48 0.79 -17.65
N ARG A 88 -2.80 0.91 -17.49
CA ARG A 88 -3.81 0.38 -18.41
C ARG A 88 -4.22 1.47 -19.39
#